data_AF-A0A7Y9EZ57-F1
#
_entry.id   AF-A0A7Y9EZ57-F1
#
_cell.length_a   1.000
_cell.length_b   1.000
_cell.length_c   1.000
_cell.angle_alpha   90.00
_cell.angle_beta   90.00
_cell.angle_gamma   90.00
#
_symmetry.space_group_name_H-M   'P 1'
#
loop_
_entity.id
_entity.type
_entity.pdbx_description
1 polymer ?
#
loop_
_entity_poly.entity_id
_entity_poly.type
_entity_poly.pdbx_seq_one_letter_code
_entity_poly.pdbx_strand_id
1 'polypeptide(L)'
;MQGPRSMLECWWSGRVLDRYVEQQPAAPLGRAERERLERHLAVCGRCASSAAERRRVHAALDRLGAGHTPPPASLRRAHDLVRDLTHGDSR
;
A
#
# COMPACT_ATOMS: atom_id res chain seq x y z
N MET A 1 3.77 31.38 -3.50
CA MET A 1 4.86 30.91 -2.62
C MET A 1 4.28 29.96 -1.58
N GLN A 2 4.68 28.69 -1.55
CA GLN A 2 4.22 27.73 -0.53
C GLN A 2 4.96 27.99 0.78
N GLY A 3 4.22 28.26 1.86
CA GLY A 3 4.80 28.51 3.18
C GLY A 3 5.42 27.26 3.81
N PRO A 4 6.22 27.41 4.89
CA PRO A 4 6.94 26.31 5.54
C PRO A 4 6.04 25.16 6.01
N ARG A 5 4.80 25.47 6.44
CA ARG A 5 3.78 24.46 6.78
C ARG A 5 3.40 23.57 5.58
N SER A 6 3.28 24.15 4.39
CA SER A 6 2.96 23.39 3.17
C SER A 6 4.09 22.44 2.78
N MET A 7 5.34 22.82 2.98
CA MET A 7 6.49 21.94 2.72
C MET A 7 6.53 20.75 3.69
N LEU A 8 6.22 20.97 4.97
CA LEU A 8 6.13 19.90 5.96
C LEU A 8 5.00 18.91 5.66
N GLU A 9 3.82 19.41 5.25
CA GLU A 9 2.71 18.54 4.82
C GLU A 9 3.08 17.72 3.56
N CYS A 10 3.76 18.33 2.58
CA CYS A 10 4.23 17.63 1.39
C CYS A 10 5.24 16.53 1.74
N TRP A 11 6.21 16.82 2.61
CA TRP A 11 7.21 15.85 3.06
C TRP A 11 6.55 14.68 3.80
N TRP A 12 5.66 14.97 4.76
CA TRP A 12 4.95 13.95 5.51
C TRP A 12 4.07 13.11 4.58
N SER A 13 3.32 13.74 3.66
CA SER A 13 2.47 13.06 2.68
C SER A 13 3.29 12.11 1.81
N GLY A 14 4.47 12.53 1.34
CA GLY A 14 5.37 11.68 0.57
C GLY A 14 5.82 10.43 1.33
N ARG A 15 6.08 10.56 2.64
CA ARG A 15 6.52 9.45 3.50
C ARG A 15 5.44 8.39 3.74
N VAL A 16 4.17 8.78 3.71
CA VAL A 16 3.04 7.86 3.98
C VAL A 16 2.29 7.42 2.72
N LEU A 17 2.66 7.96 1.55
CA LEU A 17 1.92 7.76 0.31
C LEU A 17 1.93 6.31 -0.16
N ASP A 18 3.06 5.63 -0.05
CA ASP A 18 3.20 4.23 -0.48
C ASP A 18 2.30 3.34 0.39
N ARG A 19 2.37 3.46 1.71
CA ARG A 19 1.47 2.76 2.65
C ARG A 19 -0.01 3.01 2.36
N TYR A 20 -0.37 4.24 1.97
CA TYR A 20 -1.74 4.59 1.63
C TYR A 20 -2.20 3.96 0.32
N VAL A 21 -1.36 3.99 -0.72
CA VAL A 21 -1.69 3.45 -2.05
C VAL A 21 -1.72 1.92 -2.03
N GLU A 22 -0.76 1.31 -1.35
CA GLU A 22 -0.58 -0.15 -1.26
C GLU A 22 -1.51 -0.82 -0.26
N GLN A 23 -2.22 -0.04 0.57
CA GLN A 23 -3.01 -0.56 1.69
C GLN A 23 -2.23 -1.53 2.56
N GLN A 24 -0.94 -1.23 2.79
CA GLN A 24 0.04 -2.09 3.45
C GLN A 24 -0.53 -2.74 4.73
N PRO A 25 -0.83 -4.05 4.74
CA PRO A 25 -1.49 -4.70 5.86
C PRO A 25 -0.58 -4.81 7.10
N ALA A 26 0.74 -4.86 6.89
CA ALA A 26 1.72 -4.86 7.98
C ALA A 26 1.89 -3.49 8.67
N ALA A 27 1.42 -2.41 8.03
CA ALA A 27 1.55 -1.05 8.55
C ALA A 27 0.37 -0.18 8.09
N PRO A 28 -0.87 -0.47 8.53
CA PRO A 28 -2.04 0.29 8.12
C PRO A 28 -1.90 1.75 8.57
N LEU A 29 -2.33 2.69 7.74
CA LEU A 29 -2.51 4.08 8.19
C LEU A 29 -3.70 4.17 9.14
N GLY A 30 -3.52 4.87 10.25
CA GLY A 30 -4.62 5.22 11.13
C GLY A 30 -5.64 6.13 10.45
N ARG A 31 -6.88 6.13 10.95
CA ARG A 31 -7.97 6.93 10.38
C ARG A 31 -7.64 8.43 10.30
N ALA A 32 -7.12 9.01 11.38
CA ALA A 32 -6.77 10.44 11.42
C ALA A 32 -5.64 10.80 10.45
N GLU A 33 -4.67 9.90 10.27
CA GLU A 33 -3.60 10.09 9.28
C GLU A 33 -4.16 10.03 7.87
N ARG A 34 -5.06 9.08 7.59
CA ARG A 34 -5.75 8.98 6.30
C ARG A 34 -6.53 10.25 5.97
N GLU A 35 -7.35 10.73 6.89
CA GLU A 35 -8.13 11.97 6.73
C GLU A 35 -7.24 13.21 6.55
N ARG A 36 -6.08 13.27 7.22
CA ARG A 36 -5.10 14.34 7.02
C ARG A 36 -4.50 14.28 5.60
N LEU A 37 -4.09 13.09 5.16
CA LEU A 37 -3.52 12.90 3.83
C LEU A 37 -4.53 13.26 2.74
N GLU A 38 -5.77 12.78 2.84
CA GLU A 38 -6.82 13.05 1.87
C GLU A 38 -7.13 14.55 1.75
N ARG A 39 -7.21 15.26 2.88
CA ARG A 39 -7.34 16.73 2.88
C ARG A 39 -6.16 17.41 2.18
N HIS A 40 -4.93 16.95 2.39
CA HIS A 40 -3.78 17.52 1.72
C HIS A 40 -3.77 17.24 0.21
N LEU A 41 -4.10 16.00 -0.21
CA LEU A 41 -4.19 15.62 -1.62
C LEU A 41 -5.26 16.43 -2.36
N ALA A 42 -6.34 16.82 -1.69
CA ALA A 42 -7.39 17.65 -2.29
C ALA A 42 -6.90 19.07 -2.66
N VAL A 43 -5.85 19.58 -2.01
CA VAL A 43 -5.37 20.97 -2.18
C VAL A 43 -3.98 21.07 -2.80
N CYS A 44 -3.18 20.00 -2.79
CA CYS A 44 -1.82 19.97 -3.29
C CYS A 44 -1.70 19.16 -4.58
N GLY A 45 -1.66 19.85 -5.72
CA GLY A 45 -1.54 19.21 -7.04
C GLY A 45 -0.28 18.35 -7.23
N ARG A 46 0.84 18.71 -6.57
CA ARG A 46 2.08 17.90 -6.62
C ARG A 46 1.87 16.54 -5.96
N CYS A 47 1.36 16.51 -4.73
CA CYS A 47 1.13 15.28 -3.99
C CYS A 47 0.00 14.45 -4.64
N ALA A 48 -1.06 15.10 -5.13
CA ALA A 48 -2.13 14.44 -5.88
C ALA A 48 -1.60 13.72 -7.14
N SER A 49 -0.77 14.40 -7.94
CA SER A 49 -0.15 13.81 -9.13
C SER A 49 0.74 12.62 -8.77
N SER A 50 1.54 12.77 -7.70
CA SER A 50 2.41 11.70 -7.21
C SER A 50 1.64 10.47 -6.70
N ALA A 51 0.47 10.68 -6.09
CA ALA A 51 -0.42 9.60 -5.67
C ALA A 51 -1.05 8.88 -6.87
N ALA A 52 -1.51 9.64 -7.88
CA ALA A 52 -2.07 9.08 -9.10
C ALA A 52 -1.06 8.25 -9.89
N GLU A 53 0.20 8.70 -9.96
CA GLU A 53 1.28 7.95 -10.60
C GLU A 53 1.56 6.62 -9.91
N ARG A 54 1.71 6.61 -8.58
CA ARG A 54 1.87 5.38 -7.80
C ARG A 54 0.72 4.40 -7.99
N ARG A 55 -0.53 4.89 -7.99
CA ARG A 55 -1.71 4.05 -8.27
C ARG A 55 -1.66 3.43 -9.67
N ARG A 56 -1.21 4.18 -10.68
CA ARG A 56 -1.05 3.67 -12.05
C ARG A 56 0.02 2.58 -12.13
N VAL A 57 1.16 2.77 -11.44
CA VAL A 57 2.22 1.76 -11.35
C VAL A 57 1.69 0.51 -10.66
N HIS A 58 1.02 0.65 -9.51
CA HIS A 58 0.41 -0.49 -8.81
C HIS A 58 -0.57 -1.26 -9.68
N ALA A 59 -1.51 -0.57 -10.33
CA ALA A 59 -2.46 -1.22 -11.22
C ALA A 59 -1.77 -1.91 -12.41
N ALA A 60 -0.64 -1.40 -12.90
CA ALA A 60 0.14 -2.07 -13.93
C ALA A 60 0.81 -3.34 -13.39
N LEU A 61 1.40 -3.29 -12.19
CA LEU A 61 2.00 -4.46 -11.53
C LEU A 61 0.95 -5.54 -11.23
N ASP A 62 -0.22 -5.15 -10.72
CA ASP A 62 -1.33 -6.08 -10.46
C ASP A 62 -1.78 -6.79 -11.73
N ARG A 63 -1.90 -6.06 -12.85
CA ARG A 63 -2.25 -6.65 -14.16
C ARG A 63 -1.17 -7.61 -14.66
N LEU A 64 0.10 -7.28 -14.48
CA LEU A 64 1.21 -8.18 -14.83
C LEU A 64 1.18 -9.45 -13.95
N GLY A 65 0.89 -9.30 -12.65
CA GLY A 65 0.77 -10.40 -11.71
C GLY A 65 -0.45 -11.29 -11.95
N ALA A 66 -1.58 -10.74 -12.39
CA ALA A 66 -2.78 -11.51 -12.72
C ALA A 66 -2.54 -12.54 -13.84
N GLY A 67 -1.64 -12.23 -14.78
CA GLY A 67 -1.20 -13.17 -15.81
C GLY A 67 -0.32 -14.32 -15.30
N HIS A 68 0.19 -14.22 -14.07
CA HIS A 68 1.10 -15.18 -13.43
C HIS A 68 0.45 -15.86 -12.22
N THR A 69 -0.84 -16.20 -12.32
CA THR A 69 -1.53 -16.93 -11.26
C THR A 69 -0.79 -18.26 -10.99
N PRO A 70 -0.32 -18.51 -9.76
CA PRO A 70 0.37 -19.76 -9.44
C PRO A 70 -0.54 -20.95 -9.75
N PRO A 71 0.00 -22.07 -10.26
CA PRO A 71 -0.81 -23.26 -10.50
C PRO A 71 -1.57 -23.63 -9.22
N PRO A 72 -2.85 -24.03 -9.30
CA PRO A 72 -3.65 -24.37 -8.11
C PRO A 72 -3.00 -25.40 -7.19
N ALA A 73 -2.19 -26.31 -7.74
CA ALA A 73 -1.40 -27.27 -6.97
C ALA A 73 -0.33 -26.61 -6.07
N SER A 74 0.30 -25.53 -6.54
CA SER A 74 1.26 -24.76 -5.74
C SER A 74 0.59 -24.03 -4.59
N LEU A 75 -0.60 -23.47 -4.81
CA LEU A 75 -1.40 -22.85 -3.75
C LEU A 75 -1.83 -23.85 -2.68
N ARG A 76 -2.30 -25.04 -3.08
CA ARG A 76 -2.64 -26.12 -2.12
C ARG A 76 -1.46 -26.51 -1.25
N ARG A 77 -0.28 -26.73 -1.85
CA ARG A 77 0.94 -27.05 -1.08
C ARG A 77 1.33 -25.94 -0.10
N ALA A 78 1.18 -24.68 -0.49
CA ALA A 78 1.45 -23.56 0.41
C ALA A 78 0.45 -23.52 1.58
N HIS A 79 -0.84 -23.79 1.33
CA HIS A 79 -1.84 -23.90 2.39
C HIS A 79 -1.57 -25.06 3.36
N ASP A 80 -1.20 -26.23 2.83
CA ASP A 80 -0.84 -27.38 3.66
C ASP A 80 0.38 -27.07 4.54
N LEU A 81 1.42 -26.43 3.98
CA LEU A 81 2.59 -26.02 4.74
C LEU A 81 2.26 -25.03 5.86
N VAL A 82 1.45 -24.00 5.57
CA VAL A 82 1.03 -23.02 6.60
C VAL A 82 0.20 -23.70 7.70
N ARG A 83 -0.69 -24.62 7.32
CA ARG A 83 -1.45 -25.41 8.27
C ARG A 83 -0.53 -26.24 9.16
N ASP A 84 0.44 -26.95 8.57
CA ASP A 84 1.40 -27.75 9.33
C ASP A 84 2.24 -26.89 10.29
N LEU A 85 2.68 -25.71 9.87
CA LEU A 85 3.43 -24.78 10.72
C LEU A 85 2.59 -24.17 11.85
N THR A 86 1.29 -23.97 11.63
CA THR A 86 0.38 -23.39 12.65
C THR A 86 -0.22 -24.44 13.59
N HIS A 87 -0.28 -25.70 13.18
CA HIS A 87 -0.80 -26.82 13.97
C HIS A 87 0.34 -27.68 14.58
N GLY A 88 1.58 -27.48 14.12
CA GLY A 88 2.76 -28.28 14.44
C GLY A 88 3.62 -27.73 15.58
N ASP A 89 3.02 -27.09 16.59
CA ASP A 89 3.69 -26.76 17.86
C ASP A 89 3.06 -27.60 18.99
N SER A 90 3.09 -28.92 18.81
CA SER A 90 2.63 -29.91 19.80
C SER A 90 3.40 -31.23 19.65
N ARG A 91 4.73 -31.17 19.68
CA ARG A 91 5.56 -32.35 19.91
C ARG A 91 6.80 -32.05 20.71
#